data_AF-A0A497R5S0-F1
#
_entry.id   AF-A0A497R5S0-F1
#
_cell.length_a   1.000
_cell.length_b   1.000
_cell.length_c   1.000
_cell.angle_alpha   90.00
_cell.angle_beta   90.00
_cell.angle_gamma   90.00
#
_symmetry.space_group_name_H-M   'P 1'
#
loop_
_entity.id
_entity.type
_entity.pdbx_description
1 polymer ?
#
loop_
_entity_poly.entity_id
_entity_poly.type
_entity_poly.pdbx_seq_one_letter_code
_entity_poly.pdbx_strand_id
1 'polypeptide(L)'
;SALGTLGGTVSALGYFFLAIIPVDKKPIAHGTFTFIAFIATFFALLFYAIAILKAKYYPKSMTWIIIPTILISLGYLIILFNGGSEGMLANLTLQAISQKIIVYCQILAFLLFSLISYRFLLQRKETATAIIEEK
;
A
#
# COMPACT_ATOMS: atom_id res chain seq x y z
N SER A 1 -5.68 -12.52 2.73
CA SER A 1 -6.46 -12.50 1.48
C SER A 1 -5.55 -12.87 0.34
N ALA A 2 -5.86 -13.91 -0.45
CA ALA A 2 -5.07 -14.28 -1.62
C ALA A 2 -5.02 -13.16 -2.66
N LEU A 3 -6.17 -12.52 -2.92
CA LEU A 3 -6.27 -11.38 -3.84
C LEU A 3 -5.45 -10.17 -3.37
N GLY A 4 -5.47 -9.88 -2.07
CA GLY A 4 -4.64 -8.83 -1.49
C GLY A 4 -3.14 -9.13 -1.65
N THR A 5 -2.76 -10.40 -1.51
CA THR A 5 -1.37 -10.85 -1.68
C THR A 5 -0.93 -10.70 -3.13
N LEU A 6 -1.75 -11.17 -4.08
CA LEU A 6 -1.49 -11.02 -5.51
C LEU A 6 -1.34 -9.53 -5.89
N GLY A 7 -2.28 -8.68 -5.47
CA GLY A 7 -2.20 -7.23 -5.71
C GLY A 7 -0.94 -6.62 -5.08
N GLY A 8 -0.57 -7.05 -3.87
CA GLY A 8 0.65 -6.63 -3.20
C GLY A 8 1.92 -7.06 -3.95
N THR A 9 1.97 -8.27 -4.50
CA THR A 9 3.09 -8.75 -5.31
C THR A 9 3.22 -7.97 -6.61
N VAL A 10 2.12 -7.76 -7.33
CA VAL A 10 2.11 -6.94 -8.56
C VAL A 10 2.54 -5.51 -8.26
N SER A 11 2.06 -4.93 -7.16
CA SER A 11 2.47 -3.62 -6.67
C SER A 11 3.98 -3.55 -6.39
N ALA A 12 4.53 -4.54 -5.66
CA ALA A 12 5.95 -4.59 -5.34
C ALA A 12 6.83 -4.66 -6.59
N LEU A 13 6.44 -5.48 -7.58
CA LEU A 13 7.12 -5.52 -8.89
C LEU A 13 7.02 -4.17 -9.61
N GLY A 14 5.84 -3.53 -9.59
CA GLY A 14 5.63 -2.20 -10.14
C GLY A 14 6.58 -1.16 -9.52
N TYR A 15 6.66 -1.08 -8.19
CA TYR A 15 7.59 -0.18 -7.50
C TYR A 15 9.05 -0.50 -7.78
N PHE A 16 9.41 -1.78 -7.86
CA PHE A 16 10.77 -2.19 -8.19
C PHE A 16 11.19 -1.67 -9.57
N PHE A 17 10.37 -1.92 -10.60
CA PHE A 17 10.65 -1.41 -11.95
C PHE A 17 10.61 0.12 -12.03
N LEU A 18 9.70 0.75 -11.30
CA LEU A 18 9.60 2.20 -11.21
C LEU A 18 10.86 2.84 -10.60
N ALA A 19 11.49 2.19 -9.64
CA ALA A 19 12.72 2.66 -9.00
C ALA A 19 13.95 2.56 -9.92
N ILE A 20 13.99 1.57 -10.82
CA ILE A 20 15.14 1.34 -11.71
C ILE A 20 14.98 1.98 -13.09
N ILE A 21 13.77 2.34 -13.51
CA ILE A 21 13.51 2.96 -14.82
C ILE A 21 13.45 4.47 -14.64
N PRO A 22 14.51 5.20 -15.06
CA PRO A 22 14.53 6.65 -14.92
C PRO A 22 13.63 7.31 -15.97
N VAL A 23 12.87 8.32 -15.54
CA VAL A 23 11.83 8.97 -16.35
C VAL A 23 12.39 9.66 -17.60
N ASP A 24 13.62 10.18 -17.51
CA ASP A 24 14.35 10.87 -18.58
C ASP A 24 14.76 9.95 -19.74
N LYS A 25 15.00 8.66 -19.47
CA LYS A 25 15.40 7.70 -20.51
C LYS A 25 14.23 6.94 -21.12
N LYS A 26 13.23 6.59 -20.32
CA LYS A 26 12.09 5.74 -20.74
C LYS A 26 10.78 6.24 -20.11
N PRO A 27 10.26 7.40 -20.51
CA PRO A 27 9.10 8.03 -19.88
C PRO A 27 7.82 7.18 -19.99
N ILE A 28 7.61 6.51 -21.12
CA ILE A 28 6.45 5.62 -21.32
C ILE A 28 6.50 4.45 -20.34
N ALA A 29 7.65 3.75 -20.27
CA ALA A 29 7.81 2.62 -19.36
C ALA A 29 7.68 3.05 -17.89
N HIS A 30 8.31 4.19 -17.51
CA HIS A 30 8.18 4.76 -16.18
C HIS A 30 6.71 5.01 -15.83
N GLY A 31 5.96 5.70 -16.70
CA GLY A 31 4.54 5.96 -16.52
C GLY A 31 3.72 4.67 -16.39
N THR A 32 3.94 3.68 -17.24
CA THR A 32 3.25 2.38 -17.16
C THR A 32 3.46 1.70 -15.81
N PHE A 33 4.70 1.65 -15.31
CA PHE A 33 4.99 1.06 -14.00
C PHE A 33 4.44 1.90 -12.84
N THR A 34 4.36 3.22 -12.97
CA THR A 34 3.63 4.08 -12.01
C THR A 34 2.16 3.64 -11.94
N PHE A 35 1.46 3.55 -13.07
CA PHE A 35 0.06 3.10 -13.08
C PHE A 35 -0.10 1.70 -12.46
N ILE A 36 0.72 0.74 -12.88
CA ILE A 36 0.67 -0.64 -12.36
C ILE A 36 0.88 -0.66 -10.84
N ALA A 37 1.92 0.01 -10.34
CA ALA A 37 2.27 0.02 -8.93
C ALA A 37 1.11 0.59 -8.09
N PHE A 38 0.64 1.79 -8.41
CA PHE A 38 -0.34 2.48 -7.57
C PHE A 38 -1.75 1.87 -7.65
N ILE A 39 -2.18 1.41 -8.82
CA ILE A 39 -3.47 0.72 -8.97
C ILE A 39 -3.46 -0.61 -8.20
N ALA A 40 -2.40 -1.40 -8.36
CA ALA A 40 -2.26 -2.67 -7.66
C ALA A 40 -2.21 -2.47 -6.14
N THR A 41 -1.50 -1.44 -5.66
CA THR A 41 -1.48 -1.08 -4.23
C THR A 41 -2.87 -0.74 -3.71
N PHE A 42 -3.62 0.08 -4.43
CA PHE A 42 -4.97 0.47 -4.02
C PHE A 42 -5.89 -0.74 -3.86
N PHE A 43 -5.93 -1.63 -4.86
CA PHE A 43 -6.75 -2.84 -4.77
C PHE A 43 -6.26 -3.81 -3.70
N ALA A 44 -4.94 -3.94 -3.52
CA ALA A 44 -4.38 -4.74 -2.43
C ALA A 44 -4.86 -4.23 -1.07
N LEU A 45 -4.77 -2.93 -0.82
CA LEU A 45 -5.23 -2.28 0.41
C LEU A 45 -6.74 -2.51 0.63
N LEU A 46 -7.57 -2.37 -0.40
CA LEU A 46 -9.01 -2.66 -0.31
C LEU A 46 -9.27 -4.12 0.11
N PHE A 47 -8.61 -5.09 -0.53
CA PHE A 47 -8.77 -6.50 -0.19
C PHE A 47 -8.25 -6.83 1.22
N TYR A 48 -7.16 -6.19 1.65
CA TYR A 48 -6.67 -6.33 3.02
C TYR A 48 -7.64 -5.70 4.03
N ALA A 49 -8.22 -4.54 3.74
CA ALA A 49 -9.20 -3.90 4.61
C ALA A 49 -10.43 -4.79 4.81
N ILE A 50 -10.98 -5.34 3.71
CA ILE A 50 -12.10 -6.28 3.77
C ILE A 50 -11.72 -7.52 4.60
N ALA A 51 -10.52 -8.06 4.42
CA ALA A 51 -10.06 -9.22 5.17
C ALA A 51 -9.92 -8.93 6.67
N ILE A 52 -9.35 -7.79 7.05
CA ILE A 52 -9.20 -7.34 8.44
C ILE A 52 -10.58 -7.13 9.09
N LEU A 53 -11.52 -6.52 8.36
CA LEU A 53 -12.88 -6.29 8.85
C LEU A 53 -13.66 -7.59 9.03
N LYS A 54 -13.46 -8.58 8.16
CA LYS A 54 -14.10 -9.91 8.28
C LYS A 54 -13.44 -10.82 9.32
N ALA A 55 -12.16 -10.64 9.61
CA ALA A 55 -11.46 -11.50 10.56
C ALA A 55 -11.94 -11.25 12.00
N LYS A 56 -12.42 -12.30 12.69
CA LYS A 56 -12.95 -12.18 14.06
C LYS A 56 -11.87 -11.84 15.09
N TYR A 57 -10.67 -12.39 14.92
CA TYR A 57 -9.59 -12.29 15.90
C TYR A 57 -8.53 -11.24 15.57
N TYR A 58 -8.58 -10.65 14.37
CA TYR A 58 -7.55 -9.69 13.95
C TYR A 58 -7.84 -8.31 14.55
N PRO A 59 -6.80 -7.58 15.03
CA PRO A 59 -7.00 -6.31 15.72
C PRO A 59 -7.66 -5.27 14.80
N LYS A 60 -8.87 -4.84 15.18
CA LYS A 60 -9.62 -3.82 14.43
C LYS A 60 -8.94 -2.47 14.45
N SER A 61 -8.05 -2.20 15.40
CA SER A 61 -7.25 -0.97 15.43
C SER A 61 -6.43 -0.75 14.15
N MET A 62 -6.12 -1.81 13.39
CA MET A 62 -5.42 -1.69 12.11
C MET A 62 -6.26 -1.00 11.02
N THR A 63 -7.58 -0.89 11.18
CA THR A 63 -8.42 -0.14 10.24
C THR A 63 -8.12 1.35 10.27
N TRP A 64 -7.70 1.90 11.42
CA TRP A 64 -7.26 3.29 11.56
C TRP A 64 -6.02 3.62 10.72
N ILE A 65 -5.27 2.62 10.27
CA ILE A 65 -4.14 2.79 9.34
C ILE A 65 -4.60 2.50 7.91
N ILE A 66 -5.38 1.43 7.69
CA ILE A 66 -5.72 1.00 6.34
C ILE A 66 -6.63 2.01 5.63
N ILE A 67 -7.63 2.54 6.34
CA ILE A 67 -8.64 3.40 5.74
C ILE A 67 -8.02 4.72 5.28
N PRO A 68 -7.23 5.45 6.10
CA PRO A 68 -6.53 6.63 5.61
C PRO A 68 -5.58 6.32 4.43
N THR A 69 -4.87 5.18 4.47
CA THR A 69 -3.95 4.81 3.39
C THR A 69 -4.70 4.57 2.06
N ILE A 70 -5.89 3.95 2.12
CA ILE A 70 -6.79 3.80 0.96
C ILE A 70 -7.22 5.15 0.43
N LEU A 71 -7.64 6.08 1.31
CA LEU A 71 -8.10 7.41 0.90
C LEU A 71 -6.99 8.24 0.24
N ILE A 72 -5.78 8.24 0.81
CA ILE A 72 -4.63 8.92 0.21
C ILE A 72 -4.26 8.26 -1.13
N SER A 73 -4.30 6.93 -1.20
CA SER A 73 -4.04 6.20 -2.46
C SER A 73 -5.08 6.55 -3.53
N LEU A 74 -6.36 6.65 -3.17
CA LEU A 74 -7.42 7.08 -4.06
C LEU A 74 -7.22 8.52 -4.54
N GLY A 75 -6.87 9.43 -3.63
CA GLY A 75 -6.55 10.82 -3.97
C GLY A 75 -5.39 10.92 -4.95
N TYR A 76 -4.34 10.13 -4.76
CA TYR A 76 -3.23 10.06 -5.71
C TYR A 76 -3.65 9.45 -7.06
N LEU A 77 -4.48 8.41 -7.08
CA LEU A 77 -4.98 7.84 -8.33
C LEU A 77 -5.79 8.88 -9.14
N ILE A 78 -6.60 9.71 -8.48
CA ILE A 78 -7.32 10.80 -9.14
C ILE A 78 -6.34 11.77 -9.81
N ILE A 79 -5.25 12.15 -9.11
CA ILE A 79 -4.20 13.00 -9.67
C ILE A 79 -3.46 12.27 -10.81
N LEU A 80 -3.21 10.97 -10.67
CA LEU A 80 -2.47 10.16 -11.64
C LEU A 80 -3.23 10.02 -12.97
N PHE A 81 -4.55 9.81 -12.93
CA PHE A 81 -5.39 9.71 -14.13
C PHE A 81 -5.73 11.06 -14.76
N ASN A 82 -5.91 12.11 -13.96
CA ASN A 82 -6.28 13.44 -14.46
C ASN A 82 -5.07 14.32 -14.81
N GLY A 83 -3.90 14.04 -14.26
CA GLY A 83 -2.66 14.79 -14.51
C GLY A 83 -2.02 14.48 -15.86
N GLY A 84 -2.84 14.26 -16.90
CA GLY A 84 -2.45 13.78 -18.22
C GLY A 84 -1.27 14.53 -18.86
N SER A 85 -0.60 13.82 -19.77
CA SER A 85 0.66 14.10 -20.49
C SER A 85 0.76 15.42 -21.29
N GLU A 86 -0.16 16.36 -21.11
CA GLU A 86 -0.20 17.60 -21.88
C GLU A 86 0.51 18.74 -21.13
N GLY A 87 1.84 18.74 -21.25
CA GLY A 87 2.65 19.93 -21.50
C GLY A 87 2.82 21.00 -20.41
N MET A 88 2.00 21.03 -19.37
CA MET A 88 2.10 22.08 -18.35
C MET A 88 3.00 21.63 -17.20
N LEU A 89 4.16 22.27 -17.04
CA LEU A 89 5.16 22.00 -15.99
C LEU A 89 4.55 21.89 -14.59
N ALA A 90 3.48 22.65 -14.34
CA ALA A 90 2.70 22.61 -13.09
C ALA A 90 2.07 21.24 -12.81
N ASN A 91 1.52 20.55 -13.83
CA ASN A 91 0.87 19.25 -13.67
C ASN A 91 1.89 18.15 -13.37
N LEU A 92 3.04 18.18 -14.04
CA LEU A 92 4.16 17.26 -13.78
C LEU A 92 4.74 17.44 -12.37
N THR A 93 4.87 18.70 -11.93
CA THR A 93 5.37 19.03 -10.60
C THR A 93 4.42 18.53 -9.52
N LEU A 94 3.11 18.78 -9.68
CA LEU A 94 2.09 18.29 -8.77
C LEU A 94 2.13 16.76 -8.68
N GLN A 95 2.16 16.07 -9.83
CA GLN A 95 2.20 14.60 -9.88
C GLN A 95 3.45 14.04 -9.17
N ALA A 96 4.63 14.62 -9.40
CA ALA A 96 5.87 14.20 -8.78
C ALA A 96 5.89 14.43 -7.26
N ILE A 97 5.37 15.57 -6.78
CA ILE A 97 5.25 15.87 -5.35
C ILE A 97 4.25 14.91 -4.71
N SER A 98 3.06 14.77 -5.29
CA SER A 98 2.02 13.88 -4.79
C SER A 98 2.51 12.44 -4.73
N GLN A 99 3.26 11.96 -5.74
CA GLN A 99 3.86 10.63 -5.77
C GLN A 99 4.79 10.39 -4.58
N LYS A 100 5.65 11.35 -4.23
CA LYS A 100 6.54 11.24 -3.07
C LYS A 100 5.75 11.17 -1.77
N ILE A 101 4.73 12.03 -1.61
CA ILE A 101 3.88 12.05 -0.43
C ILE A 101 3.19 10.69 -0.23
N ILE A 102 2.52 10.16 -1.27
CA ILE A 102 1.83 8.88 -1.14
C ILE A 102 2.81 7.72 -0.84
N VAL A 103 4.00 7.70 -1.46
CA VAL A 103 5.00 6.65 -1.21
C VAL A 103 5.46 6.68 0.25
N TYR A 104 5.74 7.86 0.82
CA TYR A 104 6.10 7.95 2.23
C TYR A 104 4.96 7.54 3.17
N CYS A 105 3.72 7.94 2.85
CA CYS A 105 2.55 7.48 3.60
C CYS A 105 2.41 5.94 3.55
N GLN A 106 2.61 5.33 2.38
CA GLN A 106 2.54 3.88 2.21
C GLN A 106 3.65 3.15 2.97
N ILE A 107 4.89 3.63 2.90
CA ILE A 107 6.01 3.07 3.66
C ILE A 107 5.70 3.08 5.16
N LEU A 108 5.26 4.23 5.69
CA LEU A 108 4.90 4.36 7.10
C LEU A 108 3.73 3.43 7.46
N ALA A 109 2.69 3.38 6.63
CA ALA A 109 1.53 2.51 6.85
C ALA A 109 1.96 1.04 6.90
N PHE A 110 2.74 0.56 5.94
CA PHE A 110 3.21 -0.82 5.89
C PHE A 110 4.12 -1.19 7.06
N LEU A 111 4.97 -0.25 7.50
CA LEU A 111 5.77 -0.43 8.71
C LEU A 111 4.88 -0.62 9.94
N LEU A 112 3.88 0.26 10.13
CA LEU A 112 2.94 0.16 11.24
C LEU A 112 2.10 -1.13 11.16
N PHE A 113 1.67 -1.54 9.95
CA PHE A 113 1.01 -2.83 9.72
C PHE A 113 1.87 -3.99 10.19
N SER A 114 3.14 -4.02 9.79
CA SER A 114 4.08 -5.06 10.17
C SER A 114 4.24 -5.13 11.69
N LEU A 115 4.50 -3.99 12.33
CA LEU A 115 4.74 -3.91 13.78
C LEU A 115 3.53 -4.34 14.61
N ILE A 116 2.32 -3.88 14.26
CA ILE A 116 1.10 -4.25 14.98
C ILE A 116 0.78 -5.73 14.77
N SER A 117 0.94 -6.24 13.54
CA SER A 117 0.72 -7.66 13.23
C SER A 117 1.69 -8.55 14.03
N TYR A 118 2.97 -8.17 14.09
CA TYR A 118 3.99 -8.87 14.84
C TYR A 118 3.67 -8.94 16.34
N ARG A 119 3.32 -7.79 16.95
CA ARG A 119 2.92 -7.73 18.37
C ARG A 119 1.70 -8.59 18.66
N PHE A 120 0.69 -8.55 17.78
CA PHE A 120 -0.51 -9.37 17.92
C PHE A 120 -0.19 -10.87 17.88
N LEU A 121 0.70 -11.30 16.99
CA LEU A 121 1.12 -12.70 16.90
C LEU A 121 1.89 -13.16 18.14
N LEU A 122 2.78 -12.32 18.69
CA LEU A 122 3.50 -12.61 19.94
C LEU A 122 2.53 -12.79 21.11
N GLN A 123 1.61 -11.85 21.31
CA GLN A 123 0.61 -11.91 22.39
C GLN A 123 -0.24 -13.19 22.32
N ARG A 124 -0.63 -13.62 21.12
CA ARG A 124 -1.36 -14.88 20.95
C ARG A 124 -0.50 -16.10 21.28
N LYS A 125 0.78 -16.11 20.91
CA LYS A 125 1.69 -17.21 21.21
C LYS A 125 1.91 -17.36 22.72
N GLU A 126 2.12 -16.24 23.42
CA GLU A 126 2.25 -16.21 24.89
C GLU A 126 0.99 -16.74 25.57
N THR A 127 -0.18 -16.24 25.16
CA THR A 127 -1.48 -16.69 25.71
C THR A 127 -1.72 -18.18 25.47
N ALA A 128 -1.37 -18.70 24.29
CA ALA A 128 -1.52 -20.12 23.98
C ALA A 128 -0.59 -21.01 24.81
N THR A 129 0.63 -20.54 25.11
CA THR A 129 1.62 -21.28 25.90
C THR A 129 1.17 -21.37 27.36
N ALA A 130 0.69 -20.26 27.94
CA ALA A 130 0.17 -20.23 29.31
C ALA A 130 -1.00 -21.21 29.53
N ILE A 131 -1.92 -21.33 28.56
CA ILE A 131 -3.05 -22.27 28.64
C ILE A 131 -2.59 -23.74 28.64
N ILE A 132 -1.47 -24.04 27.99
CA ILE A 132 -0.91 -25.39 27.96
C ILE A 132 -0.21 -25.72 29.28
N GLU A 133 0.49 -24.76 29.89
CA GLU A 133 1.20 -24.97 31.17
C GLU A 133 0.25 -25.09 32.38
N GLU A 134 -0.97 -24.55 32.30
CA GLU A 134 -2.01 -24.70 33.33
C GLU A 134 -2.79 -26.04 33.24
N LYS A 135 -2.57 -26.86 32.21
CA LYS A 135 -3.25 -28.16 32.00
C LYS A 135 -2.35 -29.35 32.28
#